data_AF-A0A316A1T6-F1
#
_entry.id   AF-A0A316A1T6-F1
#
_cell.length_a   1.000
_cell.length_b   1.000
_cell.length_c   1.000
_cell.angle_alpha   90.00
_cell.angle_beta   90.00
_cell.angle_gamma   90.00
#
_symmetry.space_group_name_H-M   'P 1'
#
loop_
_entity.id
_entity.type
_entity.pdbx_description
1 polymer ?
#
loop_
_entity_poly.entity_id
_entity_poly.type
_entity_poly.pdbx_seq_one_letter_code
_entity_poly.pdbx_strand_id
1 'polypeptide(L)'
;MHVWRSRAGAVGLAAATALTAVVLAGCGGTPLAQPAPDAGSGSPSSSSSPEQSAPLWPDAARTVAITPKGERPPMPAPDEAELQDLTSFAAQEGMTVEAMVREQQDVRAFHDWVASTVRPILGDRYSEARPEMEGDPAWIGFTGDVPPELVAAAEAFYLPMELRGGALLTEAEADRVRSVGTDAFAAAAPKGFGWSGSLDTPTATFTYSGIPAEQWQGGDEVKAAVVAAAAKALGRDAPFRVEVELDDRDPKTTEPAFWYLPAGWTADPTATSIEVTVDSPQCASGVNPGERMAPPQVEVTDTQVRIAVSTYILKGPQTCPGHGTAPLVVELGQPLGDRTLVDVNGALREGRSAPSDGLVAPAAG
;
A
#
# COMPACT_ATOMS: atom_id res chain seq x y z
N MET A 1 1.99 -13.83 40.53
CA MET A 1 2.08 -14.86 39.48
C MET A 1 0.67 -15.20 39.00
N HIS A 2 0.20 -14.49 37.99
CA HIS A 2 -1.02 -14.83 37.26
C HIS A 2 -0.69 -14.77 35.77
N VAL A 3 -0.75 -15.92 35.13
CA VAL A 3 -0.55 -16.11 33.69
C VAL A 3 -1.87 -15.81 33.00
N TRP A 4 -1.93 -14.75 32.20
CA TRP A 4 -3.07 -14.48 31.32
C TRP A 4 -2.75 -15.07 29.95
N ARG A 5 -3.53 -16.08 29.54
CA ARG A 5 -3.45 -16.68 28.20
C ARG A 5 -4.51 -16.00 27.32
N SER A 6 -4.09 -15.21 26.34
CA SER A 6 -4.98 -14.69 25.30
C SER A 6 -5.38 -15.80 24.34
N ARG A 7 -6.69 -15.98 24.13
CA ARG A 7 -7.28 -16.85 23.12
C ARG A 7 -7.47 -16.05 21.84
N ALA A 8 -6.78 -16.43 20.77
CA ALA A 8 -7.15 -16.03 19.41
C ALA A 8 -8.42 -16.78 19.01
N GLY A 9 -9.48 -16.04 18.69
CA GLY A 9 -10.73 -16.57 18.14
C GLY A 9 -10.59 -16.72 16.63
N ALA A 10 -10.52 -17.96 16.15
CA ALA A 10 -10.70 -18.29 14.74
C ALA A 10 -12.20 -18.30 14.41
N VAL A 11 -12.65 -17.39 13.55
CA VAL A 11 -13.98 -17.45 12.95
C VAL A 11 -13.88 -18.30 11.68
N GLY A 12 -14.29 -19.57 11.80
CA GLY A 12 -14.45 -20.47 10.66
C GLY A 12 -15.79 -20.24 9.97
N LEU A 13 -15.76 -19.76 8.73
CA LEU A 13 -16.91 -19.76 7.82
C LEU A 13 -17.01 -21.13 7.16
N ALA A 14 -18.01 -21.92 7.58
CA ALA A 14 -18.36 -23.19 6.94
C ALA A 14 -19.25 -22.92 5.72
N ALA A 15 -18.74 -23.21 4.52
CA ALA A 15 -19.52 -23.26 3.29
C ALA A 15 -20.27 -24.60 3.22
N ALA A 16 -21.61 -24.55 3.20
CA ALA A 16 -22.47 -25.69 2.93
C ALA A 16 -22.67 -25.83 1.42
N THR A 17 -22.08 -26.85 0.80
CA THR A 17 -22.36 -27.25 -0.59
C THR A 17 -23.39 -28.38 -0.60
N ALA A 18 -24.57 -28.10 -1.15
CA ALA A 18 -25.59 -29.09 -1.45
C ALA A 18 -25.26 -29.83 -2.76
N LEU A 19 -24.92 -31.12 -2.65
CA LEU A 19 -24.77 -32.04 -3.78
C LEU A 19 -26.14 -32.53 -4.22
N THR A 20 -26.57 -32.13 -5.43
CA THR A 20 -27.71 -32.75 -6.11
C THR A 20 -27.17 -33.78 -7.10
N ALA A 21 -27.45 -35.06 -6.85
CA ALA A 21 -27.12 -36.15 -7.74
C ALA A 21 -28.18 -36.25 -8.86
N VAL A 22 -27.77 -36.08 -10.11
CA VAL A 22 -28.57 -36.45 -11.29
C VAL A 22 -27.93 -37.70 -11.91
N VAL A 23 -28.65 -38.80 -11.85
CA VAL A 23 -28.33 -40.07 -12.51
C VAL A 23 -28.87 -39.98 -13.94
N LEU A 24 -27.98 -40.05 -14.94
CA LEU A 24 -28.37 -40.36 -16.31
C LEU A 24 -27.61 -41.59 -16.78
N ALA A 25 -28.34 -42.68 -16.91
CA ALA A 25 -27.94 -43.89 -17.60
C ALA A 25 -28.00 -43.67 -19.12
N GLY A 26 -26.93 -44.03 -19.82
CA GLY A 26 -26.87 -44.03 -21.28
C GLY A 26 -25.88 -45.07 -21.77
N CYS A 27 -26.42 -46.09 -22.46
CA CYS A 27 -25.71 -47.29 -22.91
C CYS A 27 -24.95 -47.07 -24.23
N GLY A 28 -23.83 -47.80 -24.38
CA GLY A 28 -23.49 -48.51 -25.62
C GLY A 28 -22.63 -47.78 -26.66
N GLY A 29 -21.42 -48.30 -26.91
CA GLY A 29 -20.61 -47.92 -28.07
C GLY A 29 -19.22 -48.59 -28.09
N THR A 30 -19.15 -49.70 -28.82
CA THR A 30 -18.01 -50.52 -29.31
C THR A 30 -16.56 -50.02 -29.22
N PRO A 31 -15.59 -50.93 -28.98
CA PRO A 31 -14.15 -50.63 -28.92
C PRO A 31 -13.53 -50.56 -30.32
N LEU A 32 -12.74 -49.52 -30.58
CA LEU A 32 -11.85 -49.46 -31.74
C LEU A 32 -10.38 -49.54 -31.28
N ALA A 33 -9.72 -50.52 -31.89
CA ALA A 33 -8.30 -50.84 -31.97
C ALA A 33 -7.29 -49.80 -31.44
N GLN A 34 -6.45 -50.27 -30.52
CA GLN A 34 -5.12 -49.71 -30.23
C GLN A 34 -4.18 -49.90 -31.44
N PRO A 35 -3.48 -48.86 -31.89
CA PRO A 35 -2.19 -49.02 -32.53
C PRO A 35 -1.07 -49.12 -31.47
N ALA A 36 -0.06 -49.92 -31.81
CA ALA A 36 1.15 -50.17 -31.05
C ALA A 36 2.00 -48.89 -30.84
N PRO A 37 2.92 -48.87 -29.85
CA PRO A 37 3.69 -47.68 -29.50
C PRO A 37 4.85 -47.49 -30.48
N ASP A 38 4.89 -46.33 -31.13
CA ASP A 38 6.08 -45.87 -31.83
C ASP A 38 7.10 -45.29 -30.84
N ALA A 39 8.34 -45.67 -31.09
CA ALA A 39 9.51 -45.45 -30.29
C ALA A 39 10.01 -43.99 -30.33
N GLY A 40 10.61 -43.57 -29.21
CA GLY A 40 11.77 -42.68 -29.24
C GLY A 40 11.51 -41.19 -29.42
N SER A 41 10.77 -40.58 -28.49
CA SER A 41 10.94 -39.15 -28.18
C SER A 41 11.67 -39.04 -26.85
N GLY A 42 12.99 -38.89 -26.91
CA GLY A 42 13.80 -38.57 -25.74
C GLY A 42 13.42 -37.19 -25.23
N SER A 43 12.60 -37.13 -24.18
CA SER A 43 12.38 -35.91 -23.42
C SER A 43 13.74 -35.41 -22.94
N PRO A 44 14.16 -34.17 -23.24
CA PRO A 44 15.31 -33.60 -22.59
C PRO A 44 14.97 -33.54 -21.10
N SER A 45 15.66 -34.36 -20.31
CA SER A 45 15.60 -34.29 -18.86
C SER A 45 15.93 -32.85 -18.48
N SER A 46 14.90 -32.11 -18.07
CA SER A 46 15.06 -30.81 -17.43
C SER A 46 15.91 -31.05 -16.19
N SER A 47 17.21 -30.81 -16.31
CA SER A 47 18.12 -30.71 -15.19
C SER A 47 17.63 -29.53 -14.36
N SER A 48 16.77 -29.83 -13.39
CA SER A 48 16.46 -28.95 -12.28
C SER A 48 17.76 -28.79 -11.49
N SER A 49 18.58 -27.83 -11.93
CA SER A 49 19.63 -27.26 -11.11
C SER A 49 19.00 -26.97 -9.75
N PRO A 50 19.59 -27.43 -8.64
CA PRO A 50 19.04 -27.15 -7.33
C PRO A 50 18.88 -25.63 -7.25
N GLU A 51 17.63 -25.16 -7.23
CA GLU A 51 17.33 -23.76 -6.94
C GLU A 51 17.96 -23.49 -5.59
N GLN A 52 19.12 -22.83 -5.64
CA GLN A 52 19.84 -22.44 -4.45
C GLN A 52 18.97 -21.37 -3.82
N SER A 53 18.08 -21.80 -2.93
CA SER A 53 17.13 -20.93 -2.26
C SER A 53 17.95 -19.83 -1.61
N ALA A 54 17.80 -18.60 -2.10
CA ALA A 54 18.55 -17.49 -1.54
C ALA A 54 18.29 -17.46 -0.03
N PRO A 55 19.30 -17.17 0.79
CA PRO A 55 19.13 -17.15 2.24
C PRO A 55 17.95 -16.25 2.59
N LEU A 56 16.99 -16.80 3.34
CA LEU A 56 15.82 -16.08 3.82
C LEU A 56 16.31 -15.04 4.83
N TRP A 57 16.05 -13.76 4.56
CA TRP A 57 16.23 -12.70 5.54
C TRP A 57 14.95 -12.55 6.37
N PRO A 58 15.06 -12.33 7.70
CA PRO A 58 16.29 -12.27 8.47
C PRO A 58 16.92 -13.65 8.70
N ASP A 59 18.26 -13.70 8.79
CA ASP A 59 18.96 -14.95 9.13
C ASP A 59 18.68 -15.28 10.60
N ALA A 60 17.90 -16.33 10.84
CA ALA A 60 17.49 -16.73 12.18
C ALA A 60 18.69 -17.03 13.11
N ALA A 61 19.83 -17.49 12.58
CA ALA A 61 21.03 -17.74 13.37
C ALA A 61 21.75 -16.45 13.81
N ARG A 62 21.43 -15.32 13.16
CA ARG A 62 22.01 -14.00 13.39
C ARG A 62 20.97 -12.98 13.88
N THR A 63 19.79 -13.44 14.27
CA THR A 63 18.70 -12.58 14.70
C THR A 63 18.47 -12.74 16.20
N VAL A 64 18.35 -11.61 16.90
CA VAL A 64 18.12 -11.58 18.35
C VAL A 64 16.93 -10.69 18.66
N ALA A 65 15.94 -11.26 19.35
CA ALA A 65 14.83 -10.50 19.92
C ALA A 65 15.26 -9.88 21.26
N ILE A 66 15.00 -8.58 21.42
CA ILE A 66 15.43 -7.80 22.59
C ILE A 66 14.22 -7.50 23.47
N THR A 67 14.35 -7.88 24.75
CA THR A 67 13.44 -7.41 25.79
C THR A 67 14.00 -6.11 26.37
N PRO A 68 13.27 -4.99 26.28
CA PRO A 68 13.76 -3.70 26.74
C PRO A 68 13.86 -3.67 28.27
N LYS A 69 14.88 -2.98 28.77
CA LYS A 69 15.10 -2.67 30.19
C LYS A 69 15.07 -1.17 30.45
N GLY A 70 15.07 -0.35 29.39
CA GLY A 70 14.95 1.10 29.50
C GLY A 70 13.58 1.54 29.99
N GLU A 71 13.54 2.69 30.66
CA GLU A 71 12.29 3.35 31.04
C GLU A 71 11.81 4.24 29.89
N ARG A 72 10.54 4.09 29.49
CA ARG A 72 9.93 4.94 28.47
C ARG A 72 9.82 6.37 29.00
N PRO A 73 10.34 7.39 28.29
CA PRO A 73 10.24 8.77 28.72
C PRO A 73 8.79 9.23 28.94
N PRO A 74 8.55 10.17 29.87
CA PRO A 74 7.26 10.81 30.00
C PRO A 74 6.91 11.53 28.69
N MET A 75 5.63 11.47 28.31
CA MET A 75 5.14 12.13 27.10
C MET A 75 5.04 13.63 27.37
N PRO A 76 5.80 14.48 26.67
CA PRO A 76 5.52 15.91 26.69
C PRO A 76 4.11 16.15 26.15
N ALA A 77 3.42 17.14 26.72
CA ALA A 77 2.13 17.57 26.19
C ALA A 77 2.35 18.17 24.79
N PRO A 78 1.57 17.76 23.77
CA PRO A 78 1.62 18.39 22.46
C PRO A 78 1.19 19.86 22.59
N ASP A 79 1.71 20.71 21.71
CA ASP A 79 1.20 22.08 21.61
C ASP A 79 -0.19 22.11 20.94
N GLU A 80 -0.86 23.26 20.97
CA GLU A 80 -2.24 23.40 20.49
C GLU A 80 -2.37 23.11 18.98
N ALA A 81 -1.36 23.47 18.18
CA ALA A 81 -1.37 23.24 16.74
C ALA A 81 -1.17 21.75 16.44
N GLU A 82 -0.19 21.12 17.10
CA GLU A 82 0.06 19.68 17.00
C GLU A 82 -1.17 18.88 17.44
N LEU A 83 -1.85 19.29 18.53
CA LEU A 83 -3.05 18.62 19.02
C LEU A 83 -4.19 18.62 17.98
N GLN A 84 -4.36 19.70 17.22
CA GLN A 84 -5.39 19.79 16.18
C GLN A 84 -5.13 18.80 15.04
N ASP A 85 -3.89 18.71 14.58
CA ASP A 85 -3.49 17.78 13.53
C ASP A 85 -3.64 16.34 14.01
N LEU A 86 -3.13 16.03 15.20
CA LEU A 86 -3.19 14.68 15.77
C LEU A 86 -4.62 14.23 16.08
N THR A 87 -5.53 15.15 16.40
CA THR A 87 -6.96 14.82 16.58
C THR A 87 -7.57 14.30 15.28
N SER A 88 -7.21 14.90 14.15
CA SER A 88 -7.71 14.48 12.84
C SER A 88 -7.15 13.12 12.44
N PHE A 89 -5.85 12.88 12.64
CA PHE A 89 -5.21 11.59 12.37
C PHE A 89 -5.71 10.49 13.30
N ALA A 90 -5.81 10.74 14.60
CA ALA A 90 -6.31 9.77 15.56
C ALA A 90 -7.74 9.31 15.23
N ALA A 91 -8.59 10.23 14.78
CA ALA A 91 -9.94 9.89 14.33
C ALA A 91 -9.95 9.02 13.06
N GLN A 92 -9.00 9.22 12.14
CA GLN A 92 -8.86 8.41 10.92
C GLN A 92 -8.37 6.99 11.23
N GLU A 93 -7.38 6.86 12.11
CA GLU A 93 -6.81 5.58 12.53
C GLU A 93 -7.65 4.84 13.59
N GLY A 94 -8.73 5.45 14.08
CA GLY A 94 -9.57 4.87 15.13
C GLY A 94 -8.86 4.77 16.49
N MET A 95 -7.91 5.67 16.75
CA MET A 95 -7.08 5.73 17.96
C MET A 95 -7.44 6.91 18.85
N THR A 96 -7.00 6.91 20.11
CA THR A 96 -7.07 8.12 20.95
C THR A 96 -5.94 9.08 20.59
N VAL A 97 -6.13 10.38 20.84
CA VAL A 97 -5.11 11.39 20.58
C VAL A 97 -3.84 11.10 21.38
N GLU A 98 -3.97 10.63 22.63
CA GLU A 98 -2.83 10.26 23.46
C GLU A 98 -2.04 9.09 22.88
N ALA A 99 -2.71 8.11 22.26
CA ALA A 99 -2.05 6.99 21.60
C ALA A 99 -1.29 7.45 20.35
N MET A 100 -1.89 8.34 19.56
CA MET A 100 -1.26 8.93 18.37
C MET A 100 -0.04 9.80 18.73
N VAL A 101 -0.16 10.67 19.76
CA VAL A 101 0.98 11.45 20.30
C VAL A 101 2.09 10.49 20.72
N ARG A 102 1.75 9.42 21.44
CA ARG A 102 2.72 8.45 21.94
C ARG A 102 3.47 7.77 20.79
N GLU A 103 2.76 7.29 19.79
CA GLU A 103 3.35 6.62 18.62
C GLU A 103 4.33 7.53 17.88
N GLN A 104 3.96 8.78 17.59
CA GLN A 104 4.86 9.72 16.94
C GLN A 104 6.14 10.01 17.75
N GLN A 105 6.01 10.08 19.08
CA GLN A 105 7.16 10.26 19.97
C GLN A 105 8.07 9.04 19.94
N ASP A 106 7.52 7.84 19.92
CA ASP A 106 8.30 6.61 19.87
C ASP A 106 9.02 6.45 18.53
N VAL A 107 8.35 6.76 17.42
CA VAL A 107 8.98 6.81 16.08
C VAL A 107 10.14 7.81 16.06
N ARG A 108 9.93 9.03 16.58
CA ARG A 108 10.98 10.05 16.65
C ARG A 108 12.16 9.59 17.52
N ALA A 109 11.88 9.10 18.73
CA ALA A 109 12.90 8.61 19.66
C ALA A 109 13.69 7.43 19.08
N PHE A 110 13.02 6.54 18.35
CA PHE A 110 13.67 5.45 17.63
C PHE A 110 14.64 5.97 16.57
N HIS A 111 14.21 6.91 15.71
CA HIS A 111 15.09 7.48 14.70
C HIS A 111 16.29 8.22 15.30
N ASP A 112 16.09 8.99 16.38
CA ASP A 112 17.16 9.68 17.10
C ASP A 112 18.16 8.69 17.72
N TRP A 113 17.65 7.59 18.32
CA TRP A 113 18.48 6.52 18.86
C TRP A 113 19.26 5.78 17.77
N VAL A 114 18.63 5.49 16.63
CA VAL A 114 19.31 4.88 15.48
C VAL A 114 20.46 5.75 14.99
N ALA A 115 20.20 7.05 14.82
CA ALA A 115 21.21 8.00 14.33
C ALA A 115 22.37 8.19 15.31
N SER A 116 22.07 8.32 16.61
CA SER A 116 23.06 8.67 17.64
C SER A 116 23.80 7.46 18.23
N THR A 117 23.19 6.27 18.21
CA THR A 117 23.72 5.08 18.92
C THR A 117 23.99 3.92 17.96
N VAL A 118 22.99 3.53 17.17
CA VAL A 118 23.08 2.33 16.33
C VAL A 118 24.07 2.51 15.18
N ARG A 119 23.97 3.61 14.42
CA ARG A 119 24.85 3.88 13.28
C ARG A 119 26.34 3.95 13.69
N PRO A 120 26.72 4.63 14.79
CA PRO A 120 28.11 4.58 15.28
C PRO A 120 28.62 3.18 15.64
N ILE A 121 27.78 2.32 16.21
CA ILE A 121 28.14 0.94 16.56
C ILE A 121 28.33 0.07 15.31
N LEU A 122 27.40 0.15 14.37
CA LEU A 122 27.41 -0.71 13.19
C LEU A 122 28.36 -0.23 12.10
N GLY A 123 28.58 1.08 11.99
CA GLY A 123 29.43 1.68 10.97
C GLY A 123 28.95 1.30 9.57
N ASP A 124 29.86 0.73 8.77
CA ASP A 124 29.59 0.30 7.41
C ASP A 124 28.69 -0.94 7.30
N ARG A 125 28.40 -1.64 8.41
CA ARG A 125 27.50 -2.81 8.44
C ARG A 125 26.02 -2.46 8.53
N TYR A 126 25.69 -1.20 8.84
CA TYR A 126 24.30 -0.76 8.94
C TYR A 126 23.59 -0.94 7.60
N SER A 127 22.37 -1.49 7.63
CA SER A 127 21.55 -1.74 6.44
C SER A 127 20.31 -0.85 6.43
N GLU A 128 19.39 -1.09 7.37
CA GLU A 128 18.13 -0.36 7.49
C GLU A 128 17.62 -0.46 8.93
N ALA A 129 16.73 0.44 9.33
CA ALA A 129 16.03 0.36 10.60
C ALA A 129 14.58 0.80 10.39
N ARG A 130 13.62 0.12 11.03
CA ARG A 130 12.22 0.52 11.01
C ARG A 130 11.64 0.57 12.42
N PRO A 131 10.83 1.60 12.74
CA PRO A 131 10.09 1.64 13.98
C PRO A 131 9.01 0.54 14.01
N GLU A 132 8.41 0.36 15.19
CA GLU A 132 7.23 -0.52 15.38
C GLU A 132 6.11 -0.07 14.42
N MET A 133 5.55 -1.03 13.69
CA MET A 133 4.45 -0.82 12.73
C MET A 133 3.46 -1.97 12.87
N GLU A 134 2.17 -1.67 12.98
CA GLU A 134 1.08 -2.65 12.81
C GLU A 134 1.19 -3.94 13.67
N GLY A 135 1.75 -3.85 14.86
CA GLY A 135 1.90 -4.99 15.78
C GLY A 135 3.21 -5.79 15.62
N ASP A 136 4.08 -5.40 14.69
CA ASP A 136 5.45 -5.91 14.60
C ASP A 136 6.42 -5.06 15.41
N PRO A 137 7.36 -5.67 16.18
CA PRO A 137 8.34 -4.91 16.93
C PRO A 137 9.26 -4.10 16.01
N ALA A 138 9.81 -3.01 16.53
CA ALA A 138 10.84 -2.25 15.83
C ALA A 138 12.03 -3.18 15.46
N TRP A 139 12.79 -2.86 14.42
CA TRP A 139 13.94 -3.69 14.06
C TRP A 139 15.09 -2.92 13.45
N ILE A 140 16.29 -3.48 13.62
CA ILE A 140 17.57 -2.99 13.08
C ILE A 140 18.18 -4.07 12.20
N GLY A 141 18.33 -3.79 10.91
CA GLY A 141 18.97 -4.65 9.93
C GLY A 141 20.44 -4.32 9.74
N PHE A 142 21.29 -5.35 9.66
CA PHE A 142 22.73 -5.19 9.41
C PHE A 142 23.35 -6.41 8.74
N THR A 143 24.53 -6.20 8.15
CA THR A 143 25.35 -7.27 7.58
C THR A 143 26.21 -7.95 8.66
N GLY A 144 26.41 -9.26 8.53
CA GLY A 144 27.22 -10.05 9.47
C GLY A 144 26.52 -10.37 10.80
N ASP A 145 27.32 -10.60 11.83
CA ASP A 145 26.87 -11.04 13.16
C ASP A 145 26.53 -9.87 14.10
N VAL A 146 25.65 -10.13 15.07
CA VAL A 146 25.15 -9.12 16.02
C VAL A 146 26.28 -8.66 16.95
N PRO A 147 26.61 -7.35 16.99
CA PRO A 147 27.61 -6.86 17.92
C PRO A 147 27.09 -6.90 19.37
N PRO A 148 27.87 -7.37 20.36
CA PRO A 148 27.43 -7.41 21.75
C PRO A 148 27.13 -6.01 22.31
N GLU A 149 27.86 -4.99 21.87
CA GLU A 149 27.59 -3.59 22.21
C GLU A 149 26.22 -3.11 21.69
N LEU A 150 25.77 -3.62 20.53
CA LEU A 150 24.44 -3.30 19.99
C LEU A 150 23.34 -3.96 20.83
N VAL A 151 23.54 -5.20 21.27
CA VAL A 151 22.63 -5.90 22.18
C VAL A 151 22.46 -5.09 23.47
N ALA A 152 23.57 -4.67 24.09
CA ALA A 152 23.52 -3.88 25.31
C ALA A 152 22.82 -2.52 25.11
N ALA A 153 23.08 -1.84 23.99
CA ALA A 153 22.42 -0.59 23.66
C ALA A 153 20.90 -0.77 23.43
N ALA A 154 20.50 -1.84 22.75
CA ALA A 154 19.11 -2.17 22.50
C ALA A 154 18.36 -2.55 23.79
N GLU A 155 18.98 -3.33 24.67
CA GLU A 155 18.41 -3.62 26.00
C GLU A 155 18.22 -2.35 26.84
N ALA A 156 19.11 -1.37 26.71
CA ALA A 156 18.99 -0.08 27.41
C ALA A 156 17.91 0.83 26.81
N PHE A 157 17.51 0.60 25.56
CA PHE A 157 16.39 1.29 24.93
C PHE A 157 15.06 0.75 25.47
N TYR A 158 14.01 1.57 25.42
CA TYR A 158 12.74 1.26 26.07
C TYR A 158 11.73 0.56 25.15
N LEU A 159 11.93 0.59 23.83
CA LEU A 159 11.06 -0.11 22.88
C LEU A 159 11.51 -1.57 22.70
N PRO A 160 10.57 -2.53 22.62
CA PRO A 160 10.88 -3.88 22.17
C PRO A 160 11.37 -3.84 20.73
N MET A 161 12.39 -4.64 20.41
CA MET A 161 12.93 -4.67 19.05
C MET A 161 13.62 -5.98 18.68
N GLU A 162 13.89 -6.15 17.39
CA GLU A 162 14.71 -7.22 16.84
C GLU A 162 16.00 -6.69 16.20
N LEU A 163 17.12 -7.34 16.49
CA LEU A 163 18.39 -7.11 15.83
C LEU A 163 18.55 -8.19 14.75
N ARG A 164 18.34 -7.82 13.49
CA ARG A 164 18.23 -8.72 12.33
C ARG A 164 19.52 -8.73 11.52
N GLY A 165 20.37 -9.73 11.75
CA GLY A 165 21.59 -9.95 10.97
C GLY A 165 21.34 -10.61 9.61
N GLY A 166 22.39 -10.64 8.78
CA GLY A 166 22.36 -11.31 7.48
C GLY A 166 21.74 -10.49 6.34
N ALA A 167 21.64 -9.17 6.47
CA ALA A 167 21.27 -8.31 5.35
C ALA A 167 22.22 -8.50 4.15
N LEU A 168 21.69 -8.38 2.94
CA LEU A 168 22.47 -8.55 1.69
C LEU A 168 23.25 -7.29 1.30
N LEU A 169 22.73 -6.12 1.66
CA LEU A 169 23.32 -4.82 1.37
C LEU A 169 23.47 -4.00 2.65
N THR A 170 24.54 -3.24 2.73
CA THR A 170 24.65 -2.10 3.65
C THR A 170 23.89 -0.90 3.08
N GLU A 171 23.57 0.10 3.90
CA GLU A 171 22.93 1.35 3.45
C GLU A 171 23.74 2.01 2.33
N ALA A 172 25.06 2.08 2.51
CA ALA A 172 25.97 2.67 1.53
C ALA A 172 26.03 1.88 0.22
N GLU A 173 25.89 0.54 0.27
CA GLU A 173 25.75 -0.29 -0.93
C GLU A 173 24.39 -0.06 -1.61
N ALA A 174 23.31 0.01 -0.84
CA ALA A 174 21.96 0.28 -1.32
C ALA A 174 21.88 1.58 -2.10
N ASP A 175 22.46 2.66 -1.56
CA ASP A 175 22.47 3.97 -2.21
C ASP A 175 23.18 3.95 -3.56
N ARG A 176 24.28 3.19 -3.69
CA ARG A 176 24.99 3.04 -4.96
C ARG A 176 24.18 2.27 -6.01
N VAL A 177 23.50 1.21 -5.60
CA VAL A 177 22.77 0.34 -6.54
C VAL A 177 21.37 0.88 -6.88
N ARG A 178 20.73 1.64 -5.97
CA ARG A 178 19.38 2.16 -6.15
C ARG A 178 19.26 3.03 -7.41
N SER A 179 20.17 3.99 -7.60
CA SER A 179 20.13 4.87 -8.77
C SER A 179 20.30 4.09 -10.07
N VAL A 180 21.30 3.21 -10.16
CA VAL A 180 21.58 2.48 -11.40
C VAL A 180 20.52 1.44 -11.73
N GLY A 181 19.90 0.83 -10.72
CA GLY A 181 18.80 -0.12 -10.91
C GLY A 181 17.58 0.61 -11.47
N THR A 182 17.22 1.75 -10.88
CA THR A 182 16.16 2.65 -11.36
C THR A 182 16.42 3.14 -12.78
N ASP A 183 17.66 3.56 -13.11
CA ASP A 183 18.01 3.98 -14.47
C ASP A 183 17.93 2.84 -15.49
N ALA A 184 18.37 1.63 -15.11
CA ALA A 184 18.28 0.44 -15.95
C ALA A 184 16.82 0.05 -16.20
N PHE A 185 15.97 0.14 -15.18
CA PHE A 185 14.53 -0.07 -15.33
C PHE A 185 13.92 0.97 -16.27
N ALA A 186 14.20 2.26 -16.05
CA ALA A 186 13.72 3.36 -16.89
C ALA A 186 14.08 3.21 -18.37
N ALA A 187 15.29 2.72 -18.65
CA ALA A 187 15.79 2.54 -20.01
C ALA A 187 15.07 1.41 -20.76
N ALA A 188 14.60 0.38 -20.04
CA ALA A 188 14.01 -0.83 -20.61
C ALA A 188 12.48 -0.91 -20.47
N ALA A 189 11.90 -0.16 -19.53
CA ALA A 189 10.46 -0.12 -19.29
C ALA A 189 9.69 0.60 -20.43
N PRO A 190 8.40 0.26 -20.63
CA PRO A 190 7.54 0.98 -21.56
C PRO A 190 7.52 2.49 -21.28
N LYS A 191 7.66 3.30 -22.34
CA LYS A 191 7.59 4.76 -22.24
C LYS A 191 6.14 5.25 -22.15
N GLY A 192 5.94 6.41 -21.54
CA GLY A 192 4.65 7.11 -21.52
C GLY A 192 3.79 6.87 -20.28
N PHE A 193 4.32 6.16 -19.28
CA PHE A 193 3.65 5.90 -18.01
C PHE A 193 4.56 6.35 -16.88
N GLY A 194 3.93 6.89 -15.84
CA GLY A 194 4.64 6.97 -14.58
C GLY A 194 4.86 5.54 -14.07
N TRP A 195 5.93 5.34 -13.32
CA TRP A 195 6.10 4.21 -12.42
C TRP A 195 6.83 4.71 -11.18
N SER A 196 6.77 3.94 -10.11
CA SER A 196 7.59 4.18 -8.92
C SER A 196 8.48 2.98 -8.67
N GLY A 197 9.63 3.19 -8.02
CA GLY A 197 10.59 2.15 -7.73
C GLY A 197 11.12 2.29 -6.31
N SER A 198 11.25 1.18 -5.60
CA SER A 198 11.89 1.10 -4.30
C SER A 198 12.93 -0.02 -4.29
N LEU A 199 13.82 0.01 -3.30
CA LEU A 199 14.79 -1.04 -3.03
C LEU A 199 14.68 -1.40 -1.55
N ASP A 200 14.28 -2.63 -1.27
CA ASP A 200 14.37 -3.22 0.05
C ASP A 200 15.82 -3.60 0.34
N THR A 201 16.47 -2.85 1.24
CA THR A 201 17.92 -2.90 1.41
C THR A 201 18.38 -4.24 1.98
N PRO A 202 17.75 -4.80 3.04
CA PRO A 202 18.15 -6.09 3.59
C PRO A 202 18.02 -7.28 2.62
N THR A 203 17.02 -7.27 1.73
CA THR A 203 16.75 -8.38 0.80
C THR A 203 17.27 -8.16 -0.61
N ALA A 204 17.84 -6.98 -0.91
CA ALA A 204 18.27 -6.60 -2.25
C ALA A 204 17.15 -6.75 -3.31
N THR A 205 15.90 -6.48 -2.91
CA THR A 205 14.72 -6.60 -3.77
C THR A 205 14.34 -5.23 -4.30
N PHE A 206 14.41 -5.05 -5.62
CA PHE A 206 13.80 -3.92 -6.30
C PHE A 206 12.31 -4.19 -6.51
N THR A 207 11.46 -3.25 -6.15
CA THR A 207 10.03 -3.31 -6.43
C THR A 207 9.65 -2.12 -7.30
N TYR A 208 9.07 -2.39 -8.46
CA TYR A 208 8.56 -1.37 -9.37
C TYR A 208 7.04 -1.50 -9.50
N SER A 209 6.32 -0.40 -9.39
CA SER A 209 4.86 -0.39 -9.39
C SER A 209 4.28 0.70 -10.29
N GLY A 210 2.97 0.60 -10.59
CA GLY A 210 2.23 1.57 -11.39
C GLY A 210 2.32 1.33 -12.89
N ILE A 211 2.56 0.09 -13.33
CA ILE A 211 2.67 -0.24 -14.75
C ILE A 211 1.39 -0.95 -15.20
N PRO A 212 0.62 -0.41 -16.15
CA PRO A 212 -0.59 -1.08 -16.64
C PRO A 212 -0.27 -2.48 -17.15
N ALA A 213 -0.99 -3.49 -16.65
CA ALA A 213 -0.76 -4.89 -17.00
C ALA A 213 -0.78 -5.13 -18.52
N GLU A 214 -1.67 -4.44 -19.25
CA GLU A 214 -1.81 -4.53 -20.70
C GLU A 214 -0.61 -4.01 -21.51
N GLN A 215 0.27 -3.22 -20.88
CA GLN A 215 1.42 -2.59 -21.52
C GLN A 215 2.75 -3.20 -21.08
N TRP A 216 2.75 -4.06 -20.06
CA TRP A 216 3.95 -4.72 -19.61
C TRP A 216 4.38 -5.81 -20.60
N GLN A 217 5.44 -5.51 -21.36
CA GLN A 217 6.05 -6.44 -22.32
C GLN A 217 7.45 -6.88 -21.88
N GLY A 218 8.00 -6.27 -20.83
CA GLY A 218 9.42 -6.33 -20.45
C GLY A 218 9.82 -7.43 -19.46
N GLY A 219 9.05 -8.51 -19.34
CA GLY A 219 9.14 -9.54 -18.29
C GLY A 219 10.55 -9.83 -17.75
N ASP A 220 11.27 -10.76 -18.37
CA ASP A 220 12.56 -11.23 -17.83
C ASP A 220 13.76 -10.37 -18.27
N GLU A 221 13.68 -9.74 -19.45
CA GLU A 221 14.76 -8.92 -19.99
C GLU A 221 14.98 -7.64 -19.18
N VAL A 222 13.91 -6.95 -18.76
CA VAL A 222 14.03 -5.76 -17.90
C VAL A 222 14.59 -6.14 -16.54
N LYS A 223 14.09 -7.24 -15.95
CA LYS A 223 14.57 -7.75 -14.66
C LYS A 223 16.07 -8.09 -14.74
N ALA A 224 16.48 -8.79 -15.79
CA ALA A 224 17.89 -9.11 -16.02
C ALA A 224 18.76 -7.85 -16.20
N ALA A 225 18.27 -6.83 -16.88
CA ALA A 225 18.98 -5.55 -17.05
C ALA A 225 19.18 -4.82 -15.72
N VAL A 226 18.17 -4.76 -14.86
CA VAL A 226 18.26 -4.18 -13.51
C VAL A 226 19.26 -4.95 -12.65
N VAL A 227 19.16 -6.28 -12.61
CA VAL A 227 20.09 -7.14 -11.85
C VAL A 227 21.53 -6.95 -12.35
N ALA A 228 21.75 -6.92 -13.66
CA ALA A 228 23.09 -6.73 -14.23
C ALA A 228 23.67 -5.34 -13.89
N ALA A 229 22.86 -4.28 -13.93
CA ALA A 229 23.27 -2.93 -13.56
C ALA A 229 23.62 -2.84 -12.07
N ALA A 230 22.78 -3.40 -11.20
CA ALA A 230 22.98 -3.42 -9.76
C ALA A 230 24.24 -4.22 -9.37
N ALA A 231 24.41 -5.43 -9.91
CA ALA A 231 25.60 -6.26 -9.67
C ALA A 231 26.89 -5.56 -10.13
N LYS A 232 26.86 -4.91 -11.30
CA LYS A 232 27.99 -4.12 -11.80
C LYS A 232 28.36 -2.96 -10.88
N ALA A 233 27.37 -2.21 -10.39
CA ALA A 233 27.62 -1.09 -9.47
C ALA A 233 28.06 -1.55 -8.08
N LEU A 234 27.58 -2.72 -7.64
CA LEU A 234 27.99 -3.31 -6.37
C LEU A 234 29.44 -3.83 -6.41
N GLY A 235 29.91 -4.29 -7.58
CA GLY A 235 31.27 -4.82 -7.77
C GLY A 235 31.48 -6.22 -7.19
N ARG A 236 30.39 -6.90 -6.81
CA ARG A 236 30.34 -8.30 -6.35
C ARG A 236 29.00 -8.91 -6.74
N ASP A 237 28.96 -10.24 -6.82
CA ASP A 237 27.70 -10.95 -7.00
C ASP A 237 26.83 -10.81 -5.74
N ALA A 238 25.55 -10.55 -5.95
CA ALA A 238 24.52 -10.56 -4.93
C ALA A 238 23.20 -11.07 -5.54
N PRO A 239 22.35 -11.76 -4.76
CA PRO A 239 21.12 -12.35 -5.27
C PRO A 239 20.01 -11.29 -5.37
N PHE A 240 20.22 -10.27 -6.19
CA PHE A 240 19.23 -9.23 -6.45
C PHE A 240 17.93 -9.83 -6.99
N ARG A 241 16.80 -9.28 -6.53
CA ARG A 241 15.47 -9.62 -7.02
C ARG A 241 14.81 -8.39 -7.63
N VAL A 242 13.94 -8.63 -8.60
CA VAL A 242 13.16 -7.58 -9.24
C VAL A 242 11.71 -8.03 -9.32
N GLU A 243 10.89 -7.34 -8.56
CA GLU A 243 9.45 -7.48 -8.51
C GLU A 243 8.82 -6.33 -9.30
N VAL A 244 7.84 -6.67 -10.14
CA VAL A 244 7.11 -5.71 -10.94
C VAL A 244 5.64 -5.91 -10.60
N GLU A 245 5.11 -4.97 -9.84
CA GLU A 245 3.70 -4.89 -9.47
C GLU A 245 2.96 -4.22 -10.62
N LEU A 246 2.27 -5.05 -11.39
CA LEU A 246 1.41 -4.57 -12.46
C LEU A 246 0.16 -3.96 -11.87
N ASP A 247 -0.17 -2.76 -12.35
CA ASP A 247 -1.44 -2.12 -12.10
C ASP A 247 -2.51 -2.86 -12.93
N ASP A 248 -3.09 -3.89 -12.30
CA ASP A 248 -4.15 -4.72 -12.83
C ASP A 248 -5.55 -4.18 -12.51
N ARG A 249 -5.63 -3.02 -11.85
CA ARG A 249 -6.90 -2.39 -11.48
C ARG A 249 -7.72 -2.22 -12.76
N ASP A 250 -8.89 -2.88 -12.81
CA ASP A 250 -9.80 -2.73 -13.94
C ASP A 250 -10.15 -1.24 -14.02
N PRO A 251 -9.98 -0.55 -15.17
CA PRO A 251 -10.38 0.85 -15.31
C PRO A 251 -11.88 1.07 -15.04
N LYS A 252 -12.68 0.00 -14.98
CA LYS A 252 -14.09 0.00 -14.54
C LYS A 252 -14.25 -0.15 -13.03
N THR A 253 -13.20 -0.50 -12.30
CA THR A 253 -13.19 -0.46 -10.84
C THR A 253 -13.32 0.99 -10.41
N THR A 254 -14.18 1.22 -9.44
CA THR A 254 -14.45 2.54 -8.90
C THR A 254 -14.02 2.62 -7.45
N GLU A 255 -13.48 3.76 -7.05
CA GLU A 255 -13.21 4.08 -5.65
C GLU A 255 -14.27 5.05 -5.12
N PRO A 256 -14.65 4.95 -3.84
CA PRO A 256 -15.58 5.92 -3.24
C PRO A 256 -15.04 7.35 -3.36
N ALA A 257 -15.91 8.26 -3.75
CA ALA A 257 -15.64 9.69 -3.77
C ALA A 257 -16.55 10.40 -2.77
N PHE A 258 -16.08 11.53 -2.26
CA PHE A 258 -16.89 12.41 -1.45
C PHE A 258 -17.69 13.35 -2.36
N TRP A 259 -18.85 13.79 -1.88
CA TRP A 259 -19.61 14.83 -2.54
C TRP A 259 -20.13 15.82 -1.52
N TYR A 260 -20.33 17.06 -1.96
CA TYR A 260 -20.79 18.17 -1.14
C TYR A 260 -21.81 18.98 -1.92
N LEU A 261 -22.74 19.61 -1.21
CA LEU A 261 -23.64 20.59 -1.82
C LEU A 261 -22.91 21.93 -1.99
N PRO A 262 -23.23 22.71 -3.05
CA PRO A 262 -22.74 24.07 -3.20
C PRO A 262 -23.07 24.94 -1.99
N ALA A 263 -22.21 25.92 -1.69
CA ALA A 263 -22.46 26.87 -0.61
C ALA A 263 -23.78 27.63 -0.85
N GLY A 264 -24.63 27.71 0.19
CA GLY A 264 -25.94 28.36 0.10
C GLY A 264 -27.02 27.55 -0.62
N TRP A 265 -26.75 26.27 -0.95
CA TRP A 265 -27.76 25.38 -1.50
C TRP A 265 -28.98 25.30 -0.57
N THR A 266 -30.17 25.38 -1.15
CA THR A 266 -31.45 25.26 -0.44
C THR A 266 -32.25 24.13 -1.10
N ALA A 267 -32.81 23.23 -0.28
CA ALA A 267 -33.61 22.13 -0.79
C ALA A 267 -34.85 22.64 -1.53
N ASP A 268 -35.03 22.17 -2.77
CA ASP A 268 -36.26 22.33 -3.54
C ASP A 268 -37.01 20.99 -3.55
N PRO A 269 -38.17 20.88 -2.87
CA PRO A 269 -38.97 19.67 -2.85
C PRO A 269 -39.43 19.19 -4.24
N THR A 270 -39.44 20.07 -5.24
CA THR A 270 -39.82 19.73 -6.61
C THR A 270 -38.66 19.25 -7.47
N ALA A 271 -37.41 19.39 -7.00
CA ALA A 271 -36.22 19.02 -7.75
C ALA A 271 -36.17 17.51 -8.00
N THR A 272 -36.01 17.14 -9.27
CA THR A 272 -35.76 15.75 -9.70
C THR A 272 -34.28 15.49 -9.97
N SER A 273 -33.45 16.52 -9.89
CA SER A 273 -32.00 16.45 -10.01
C SER A 273 -31.35 17.46 -9.08
N ILE A 274 -30.10 17.20 -8.69
CA ILE A 274 -29.31 18.10 -7.87
C ILE A 274 -27.89 18.23 -8.43
N GLU A 275 -27.29 19.40 -8.28
CA GLU A 275 -25.88 19.61 -8.57
C GLU A 275 -25.07 19.44 -7.28
N VAL A 276 -24.05 18.59 -7.33
CA VAL A 276 -23.10 18.35 -6.22
C VAL A 276 -21.68 18.59 -6.69
N THR A 277 -20.79 18.95 -5.78
CA THR A 277 -19.35 19.00 -6.03
C THR A 277 -18.73 17.70 -5.54
N VAL A 278 -18.11 16.95 -6.44
CA VAL A 278 -17.43 15.69 -6.17
C VAL A 278 -15.96 15.93 -5.91
N ASP A 279 -15.44 15.26 -4.89
CA ASP A 279 -14.06 15.28 -4.44
C ASP A 279 -13.55 13.83 -4.35
N SER A 280 -12.49 13.52 -5.09
CA SER A 280 -11.88 12.20 -5.08
C SER A 280 -10.73 12.19 -4.07
N PRO A 281 -10.86 11.52 -2.91
CA PRO A 281 -9.81 11.54 -1.88
C PRO A 281 -8.51 10.86 -2.31
N GLN A 282 -8.57 10.13 -3.41
CA GLN A 282 -7.47 9.33 -3.92
C GLN A 282 -6.44 10.21 -4.61
N CYS A 283 -5.16 9.85 -4.46
CA CYS A 283 -4.08 10.54 -5.13
C CYS A 283 -4.34 10.50 -6.64
N ALA A 284 -4.42 11.69 -7.24
CA ALA A 284 -4.80 11.86 -8.64
C ALA A 284 -3.84 12.79 -9.38
N SER A 285 -2.71 13.16 -8.78
CA SER A 285 -1.72 14.06 -9.38
C SER A 285 -2.33 15.39 -9.85
N GLY A 286 -3.31 15.94 -9.12
CA GLY A 286 -4.04 17.15 -9.51
C GLY A 286 -5.14 16.95 -10.57
N VAL A 287 -5.37 15.72 -11.04
CA VAL A 287 -6.42 15.43 -12.04
C VAL A 287 -7.80 15.45 -11.38
N ASN A 288 -8.67 16.32 -11.88
CA ASN A 288 -10.06 16.43 -11.43
C ASN A 288 -10.87 15.13 -11.71
N PRO A 289 -11.88 14.80 -10.88
CA PRO A 289 -12.67 13.59 -11.05
C PRO A 289 -13.53 13.59 -12.32
N GLY A 290 -13.94 14.76 -12.85
CA GLY A 290 -14.54 14.97 -14.19
C GLY A 290 -15.10 13.75 -14.92
N GLU A 291 -14.49 13.41 -16.06
CA GLU A 291 -14.90 12.27 -16.91
C GLU A 291 -14.68 10.89 -16.25
N ARG A 292 -13.98 10.85 -15.11
CA ARG A 292 -13.78 9.62 -14.33
C ARG A 292 -14.92 9.35 -13.37
N MET A 293 -15.92 10.21 -13.23
CA MET A 293 -17.05 9.92 -12.36
C MET A 293 -17.85 8.74 -12.93
N ALA A 294 -18.02 7.71 -12.12
CA ALA A 294 -18.96 6.65 -12.41
C ALA A 294 -20.40 7.17 -12.26
N PRO A 295 -21.40 6.58 -12.94
CA PRO A 295 -22.79 6.95 -12.73
C PRO A 295 -23.15 6.88 -11.23
N PRO A 296 -23.74 7.95 -10.66
CA PRO A 296 -24.07 7.97 -9.24
C PRO A 296 -25.12 6.91 -8.93
N GLN A 297 -24.99 6.26 -7.78
CA GLN A 297 -26.01 5.35 -7.28
C GLN A 297 -26.92 6.15 -6.35
N VAL A 298 -28.22 6.16 -6.69
CA VAL A 298 -29.23 6.88 -5.92
C VAL A 298 -30.23 5.87 -5.37
N GLU A 299 -30.34 5.83 -4.05
CA GLU A 299 -31.37 5.07 -3.35
C GLU A 299 -32.36 6.06 -2.73
N VAL A 300 -33.63 5.96 -3.12
CA VAL A 300 -34.69 6.79 -2.56
C VAL A 300 -35.60 5.97 -1.68
N THR A 301 -35.78 6.44 -0.46
CA THR A 301 -36.69 5.89 0.56
C THR A 301 -37.81 6.89 0.84
N ASP A 302 -38.71 6.58 1.77
CA ASP A 302 -39.79 7.52 2.14
C ASP A 302 -39.27 8.79 2.83
N THR A 303 -38.13 8.69 3.54
CA THR A 303 -37.60 9.78 4.38
C THR A 303 -36.26 10.33 3.89
N GLN A 304 -35.56 9.60 3.02
CA GLN A 304 -34.19 9.92 2.63
C GLN A 304 -33.93 9.65 1.15
N VAL A 305 -33.03 10.44 0.58
CA VAL A 305 -32.37 10.19 -0.70
C VAL A 305 -30.89 10.00 -0.41
N ARG A 306 -30.39 8.78 -0.61
CA ARG A 306 -28.99 8.40 -0.39
C ARG A 306 -28.24 8.42 -1.70
N ILE A 307 -27.11 9.12 -1.74
CA ILE A 307 -26.28 9.25 -2.94
C ILE A 307 -24.90 8.68 -2.67
N ALA A 308 -24.51 7.69 -3.46
CA ALA A 308 -23.14 7.21 -3.54
C ALA A 308 -22.50 7.72 -4.84
N VAL A 309 -21.35 8.37 -4.71
CA VAL A 309 -20.53 8.78 -5.85
C VAL A 309 -19.23 7.98 -5.80
N SER A 310 -18.74 7.59 -6.97
CA SER A 310 -17.47 6.90 -7.11
C SER A 310 -16.75 7.38 -8.36
N THR A 311 -15.43 7.27 -8.36
CA THR A 311 -14.58 7.64 -9.49
C THR A 311 -13.83 6.42 -10.00
N TYR A 312 -13.69 6.29 -11.31
CA TYR A 312 -12.84 5.28 -11.92
C TYR A 312 -11.38 5.52 -11.52
N ILE A 313 -10.71 4.44 -11.15
CA ILE A 313 -9.32 4.49 -10.69
C ILE A 313 -8.41 4.96 -11.82
N LEU A 314 -7.48 5.88 -11.54
CA LEU A 314 -6.40 6.18 -12.48
C LEU A 314 -5.37 5.07 -12.44
N LYS A 315 -5.02 4.57 -13.64
CA LYS A 315 -3.85 3.73 -13.79
C LYS A 315 -2.56 4.53 -13.69
N GLY A 316 -1.51 3.87 -13.20
CA GLY A 316 -0.19 4.45 -13.03
C GLY A 316 0.00 5.15 -11.69
N PRO A 317 1.23 5.59 -11.37
CA PRO A 317 1.54 6.25 -10.12
C PRO A 317 0.83 7.59 -10.08
N GLN A 318 0.28 7.87 -8.91
CA GLN A 318 -0.37 9.13 -8.65
C GLN A 318 0.29 9.79 -7.45
N THR A 319 0.48 11.11 -7.51
CA THR A 319 1.00 11.88 -6.38
C THR A 319 -0.15 12.51 -5.61
N CYS A 320 0.06 12.69 -4.30
CA CYS A 320 -0.99 13.11 -3.37
C CYS A 320 -1.09 14.63 -3.05
N PRO A 321 -0.32 15.58 -3.63
CA PRO A 321 -0.73 16.97 -3.52
C PRO A 321 -1.75 17.30 -4.63
N GLY A 322 -3.02 17.41 -4.25
CA GLY A 322 -4.09 17.91 -5.10
C GLY A 322 -5.08 16.83 -5.53
N HIS A 323 -6.14 16.65 -4.74
CA HIS A 323 -7.40 16.12 -5.24
C HIS A 323 -8.21 17.29 -5.81
N GLY A 324 -8.49 17.19 -7.10
CA GLY A 324 -9.36 18.14 -7.77
C GLY A 324 -10.83 17.93 -7.38
N THR A 325 -11.66 18.95 -7.60
CA THR A 325 -13.12 18.83 -7.47
C THR A 325 -13.80 19.03 -8.82
N ALA A 326 -14.91 18.34 -9.07
CA ALA A 326 -15.71 18.54 -10.28
C ALA A 326 -17.21 18.56 -9.96
N PRO A 327 -18.00 19.39 -10.66
CA PRO A 327 -19.46 19.35 -10.52
C PRO A 327 -20.04 18.07 -11.13
N LEU A 328 -21.06 17.51 -10.49
CA LEU A 328 -21.84 16.36 -10.95
C LEU A 328 -23.33 16.68 -10.80
N VAL A 329 -24.10 16.46 -11.86
CA VAL A 329 -25.57 16.48 -11.78
C VAL A 329 -26.04 15.06 -11.47
N VAL A 330 -26.74 14.91 -10.35
CA VAL A 330 -27.31 13.65 -9.88
C VAL A 330 -28.80 13.64 -10.15
N GLU A 331 -29.25 12.72 -11.00
CA GLU A 331 -30.67 12.49 -11.26
C GLU A 331 -31.29 11.65 -10.14
N LEU A 332 -32.33 12.17 -9.49
CA LEU A 332 -33.00 11.51 -8.37
C LEU A 332 -34.08 10.52 -8.83
N GLY A 333 -34.53 10.62 -10.08
CA GLY A 333 -35.60 9.81 -10.66
C GLY A 333 -37.02 10.18 -10.19
N GLN A 334 -37.15 10.95 -9.10
CA GLN A 334 -38.41 11.50 -8.59
C GLN A 334 -38.19 12.81 -7.83
N PRO A 335 -39.22 13.65 -7.63
CA PRO A 335 -39.09 14.90 -6.90
C PRO A 335 -38.59 14.66 -5.47
N LEU A 336 -37.67 15.48 -4.97
CA LEU A 336 -37.03 15.34 -3.65
C LEU A 336 -38.04 15.26 -2.49
N GLY A 337 -39.11 16.06 -2.54
CA GLY A 337 -40.13 16.14 -1.49
C GLY A 337 -39.56 16.67 -0.17
N ASP A 338 -40.06 16.12 0.94
CA ASP A 338 -39.58 16.44 2.30
C ASP A 338 -38.42 15.54 2.75
N ARG A 339 -37.79 14.81 1.82
CA ARG A 339 -36.76 13.82 2.15
C ARG A 339 -35.42 14.49 2.43
N THR A 340 -34.65 13.91 3.33
CA THR A 340 -33.29 14.36 3.62
C THR A 340 -32.29 13.76 2.63
N LEU A 341 -31.41 14.59 2.08
CA LEU A 341 -30.23 14.14 1.32
C LEU A 341 -29.13 13.69 2.27
N VAL A 342 -28.56 12.51 2.05
CA VAL A 342 -27.44 11.99 2.85
C VAL A 342 -26.47 11.18 1.99
N ASP A 343 -25.22 11.05 2.45
CA ASP A 343 -24.25 10.12 1.87
C ASP A 343 -24.53 8.66 2.28
N VAL A 344 -23.66 7.73 1.84
CA VAL A 344 -23.76 6.31 2.20
C VAL A 344 -23.61 6.04 3.70
N ASN A 345 -22.99 6.95 4.45
CA ASN A 345 -22.83 6.86 5.90
C ASN A 345 -24.02 7.48 6.65
N GLY A 346 -25.02 8.03 5.93
CA GLY A 346 -26.18 8.68 6.52
C GLY A 346 -25.91 10.10 7.02
N ALA A 347 -24.80 10.73 6.62
CA ALA A 347 -24.47 12.10 6.97
C ALA A 347 -24.49 13.01 5.75
N LEU A 348 -24.91 14.26 5.92
CA LEU A 348 -24.71 15.31 4.92
C LEU A 348 -23.46 16.11 5.32
N ARG A 349 -22.49 16.20 4.41
CA ARG A 349 -21.33 17.06 4.59
C ARG A 349 -21.65 18.43 3.99
N GLU A 350 -22.01 19.38 4.84
CA GLU A 350 -22.19 20.77 4.43
C GLU A 350 -20.82 21.46 4.32
N GLY A 351 -20.49 21.97 3.12
CA GLY A 351 -19.43 22.93 2.89
C GLY A 351 -17.99 22.46 3.17
N ARG A 352 -17.24 22.18 2.11
CA ARG A 352 -15.92 22.83 1.99
C ARG A 352 -16.17 24.15 1.27
N SER A 353 -15.79 25.27 1.86
CA SER A 353 -15.52 26.47 1.04
C SER A 353 -14.54 26.00 -0.04
N ALA A 354 -14.93 26.07 -1.31
CA ALA A 354 -14.01 25.75 -2.40
C ALA A 354 -12.69 26.50 -2.12
N PRO A 355 -11.51 25.86 -2.25
CA PRO A 355 -10.27 26.62 -2.23
C PRO A 355 -10.45 27.73 -3.25
N SER A 356 -10.34 28.98 -2.80
CA SER A 356 -10.55 30.14 -3.65
C SER A 356 -9.45 30.13 -4.71
N ASP A 357 -9.71 29.47 -5.84
CA ASP A 357 -8.88 29.61 -7.02
C ASP A 357 -8.84 31.10 -7.33
N GLY A 358 -7.62 31.65 -7.25
CA GLY A 358 -7.34 33.04 -7.56
C GLY A 358 -7.69 33.33 -9.02
N LEU A 359 -8.96 33.63 -9.27
CA LEU A 359 -9.41 34.32 -10.46
C LEU A 359 -8.82 35.73 -10.41
N VAL A 360 -7.65 35.89 -11.03
CA VAL A 360 -7.13 37.18 -11.45
C VAL A 360 -8.13 37.75 -12.47
N ALA A 361 -8.97 38.68 -12.02
CA ALA A 361 -9.76 39.49 -12.92
C ALA A 361 -8.82 40.34 -13.80
N PRO A 362 -9.06 40.45 -15.12
CA PRO A 362 -8.30 41.40 -15.93
C PRO A 362 -8.62 42.83 -15.47
N ALA A 363 -7.60 43.68 -15.47
CA ALA A 363 -7.76 45.10 -15.14
C ALA A 363 -8.77 45.75 -16.10
N ALA A 364 -9.83 46.32 -15.52
CA ALA A 364 -10.76 47.16 -16.27
C ALA A 364 -10.06 48.48 -16.63
N GLY A 365 -9.97 48.74 -17.94
CA GLY A 365 -9.78 50.08 -18.49
C GLY A 365 -11.10 50.80 -18.68
#